data_AF-A0A2N5Z0N9-F1
#
_entry.id   AF-A0A2N5Z0N9-F1
#
_cell.length_a   1.000
_cell.length_b   1.000
_cell.length_c   1.000
_cell.angle_alpha   90.00
_cell.angle_beta   90.00
_cell.angle_gamma   90.00
#
_symmetry.space_group_name_H-M   'P 1'
#
loop_
_entity.id
_entity.type
_entity.pdbx_description
1 polymer ?
#
loop_
_entity_poly.entity_id
_entity_poly.type
_entity_poly.pdbx_seq_one_letter_code
_entity_poly.pdbx_strand_id
1 'polypeptide(L)' 'MDSNTWENSVDYFLLNKNNPKYYNDPIVKHGYCRGEEPFRYVYEIMDRYEHYKNTIPEESK' A
#
# COMPACT_ATOMS: atom_id res chain seq x y z
N MET A 1 -6.74 -12.96 -3.97
CA MET A 1 -6.04 -11.72 -4.33
C MET A 1 -6.75 -11.13 -5.52
N ASP A 2 -7.39 -9.98 -5.34
CA ASP A 2 -8.00 -9.18 -6.42
C ASP A 2 -7.07 -8.00 -6.70
N SER A 3 -6.73 -7.75 -7.97
CA SER A 3 -5.83 -6.66 -8.34
C SER A 3 -6.39 -5.27 -8.04
N ASN A 4 -7.69 -5.15 -7.82
CA ASN A 4 -8.35 -3.88 -7.51
C ASN A 4 -8.51 -3.63 -6.00
N THR A 5 -8.06 -4.55 -5.15
CA THR A 5 -8.11 -4.39 -3.69
C THR A 5 -6.73 -4.08 -3.13
N TRP A 6 -6.64 -3.09 -2.24
CA TRP A 6 -5.38 -2.77 -1.58
C TRP A 6 -4.94 -3.88 -0.62
N GLU A 7 -5.80 -4.18 0.36
CA GLU A 7 -5.53 -5.12 1.45
C GLU A 7 -5.42 -6.57 0.97
N ASN A 8 -4.44 -7.29 1.52
CA ASN A 8 -4.18 -8.71 1.22
C ASN A 8 -4.01 -9.00 -0.28
N SER A 9 -3.55 -8.02 -1.06
CA SER A 9 -3.36 -8.16 -2.50
C SER A 9 -2.27 -7.21 -3.00
N VAL A 10 -2.59 -5.95 -3.33
CA VAL A 10 -1.59 -4.99 -3.85
C VAL A 10 -0.50 -4.74 -2.83
N ASP A 11 -0.89 -4.53 -1.56
CA ASP A 11 0.02 -4.34 -0.44
C ASP A 11 1.03 -5.49 -0.28
N TYR A 12 0.57 -6.73 -0.38
CA TYR A 12 1.37 -7.93 -0.25
C TYR A 12 2.47 -7.96 -1.31
N PHE A 13 2.12 -7.71 -2.58
CA PHE A 13 3.12 -7.71 -3.64
C PHE A 13 4.07 -6.51 -3.55
N LEU A 14 3.58 -5.34 -3.12
CA LEU A 14 4.43 -4.16 -2.94
C LEU A 14 5.54 -4.44 -1.91
N LEU A 15 5.17 -5.00 -0.76
CA LEU A 15 6.10 -5.34 0.32
C LEU A 15 7.11 -6.43 -0.09
N ASN A 16 6.70 -7.36 -0.95
CA ASN A 16 7.54 -8.48 -1.38
C ASN A 16 8.35 -8.22 -2.65
N LYS A 17 8.14 -7.09 -3.36
CA LYS A 17 8.85 -6.78 -4.63
C LYS A 17 10.33 -6.41 -4.44
N ASN A 18 10.82 -6.38 -3.20
CA ASN A 18 12.24 -6.32 -2.89
C ASN A 18 12.92 -7.71 -2.87
N ASN A 19 12.14 -8.79 -2.89
CA ASN A 19 12.63 -10.16 -2.83
C ASN A 19 12.83 -10.73 -4.25
N PRO A 20 14.01 -11.30 -4.57
CA PRO A 20 14.33 -11.85 -5.89
C PRO A 20 13.28 -12.80 -6.45
N LYS A 21 12.61 -13.57 -5.58
CA LYS A 21 11.53 -14.49 -5.99
C LYS A 21 10.42 -13.79 -6.76
N TYR A 22 10.12 -12.54 -6.42
CA TYR A 22 9.00 -11.80 -7.01
C TYR A 22 9.46 -10.91 -8.15
N TYR A 23 10.58 -10.20 -8.01
CA TYR A 23 11.00 -9.25 -9.05
C TYR A 23 11.73 -9.90 -10.23
N ASN A 24 12.23 -11.13 -10.09
CA ASN A 24 12.81 -11.90 -11.21
C ASN A 24 11.77 -12.79 -11.91
N ASP A 25 10.49 -12.72 -11.52
CA ASP A 25 9.45 -13.47 -12.23
C ASP A 25 9.41 -13.03 -13.71
N PRO A 26 9.39 -13.97 -14.68
CA PRO A 26 9.45 -13.65 -16.11
C PRO A 26 8.33 -12.72 -16.60
N ILE A 27 7.21 -12.60 -15.88
CA ILE A 27 6.11 -11.69 -16.26
C ILE A 27 6.34 -10.25 -15.78
N VAL A 28 7.29 -10.03 -14.87
CA VAL A 28 7.54 -8.72 -14.27
C VAL A 28 8.32 -7.85 -15.25
N LYS A 29 7.64 -6.80 -15.74
CA LYS A 29 8.19 -5.86 -16.72
C LYS A 29 9.28 -4.95 -16.14
N HIS A 30 9.19 -4.65 -14.84
CA HIS A 30 10.08 -3.73 -14.14
C HIS A 30 10.50 -4.40 -12.84
N GLY A 31 11.76 -4.83 -12.75
CA GLY A 31 12.29 -5.71 -11.71
C GLY A 31 12.20 -5.15 -10.28
N TYR A 32 13.34 -5.00 -9.61
CA TYR A 32 13.37 -4.66 -8.18
C TYR A 32 12.56 -3.38 -7.84
N CYS A 33 11.84 -3.40 -6.72
CA CYS A 33 11.20 -2.21 -6.16
C CYS A 33 11.29 -2.21 -4.63
N ARG A 34 11.56 -1.03 -4.05
CA ARG A 34 11.48 -0.78 -2.60
C ARG A 34 10.04 -0.39 -2.23
N GLY A 35 9.14 -1.36 -2.23
CA GLY A 35 7.71 -1.09 -1.99
C GLY A 35 7.32 -0.78 -0.55
N GLU A 36 8.24 -0.92 0.41
CA GLU A 36 8.00 -0.58 1.83
C GLU A 36 7.73 0.91 2.03
N GLU A 37 8.51 1.78 1.40
CA GLU A 37 8.34 3.24 1.49
C GLU A 37 6.94 3.69 1.00
N PRO A 38 6.48 3.35 -0.22
CA PRO A 38 5.15 3.72 -0.68
C PRO A 38 4.02 3.03 0.11
N PHE A 39 4.21 1.79 0.57
CA PHE A 39 3.22 1.14 1.45
C PHE A 39 3.03 1.94 2.75
N ARG A 40 4.14 2.29 3.40
CA ARG A 40 4.12 3.06 4.65
C ARG A 40 3.53 4.45 4.44
N TYR A 41 3.84 5.11 3.33
CA TYR A 41 3.24 6.39 2.99
C TYR A 41 1.70 6.32 2.93
N VAL A 42 1.15 5.32 2.22
CA VAL A 42 -0.31 5.12 2.14
C VAL A 42 -0.88 4.83 3.52
N TYR A 43 -0.26 3.93 4.28
CA TYR A 43 -0.69 3.60 5.63
C TYR A 43 -0.79 4.83 6.53
N GLU A 44 0.26 5.66 6.56
CA GLU A 44 0.27 6.87 7.40
C GLU A 44 -0.78 7.91 6.96
N ILE A 45 -1.11 7.98 5.66
CA ILE A 45 -2.18 8.86 5.16
C ILE A 45 -3.55 8.36 5.61
N MET A 46 -3.80 7.06 5.51
CA MET A 46 -5.07 6.45 5.93
C MET A 46 -5.26 6.55 7.45
N ASP A 47 -4.20 6.34 8.23
CA ASP A 47 -4.21 6.50 9.68
C ASP A 47 -4.53 7.96 10.08
N ARG A 48 -3.88 8.93 9.45
CA ARG A 48 -4.18 10.36 9.65
C ARG A 48 -5.61 10.72 9.24
N TYR A 49 -6.10 10.15 8.14
CA TYR A 49 -7.48 10.35 7.70
C TYR A 49 -8.49 9.86 8.73
N GLU A 50 -8.34 8.63 9.24
CA GLU A 50 -9.22 8.11 10.29
C GLU A 50 -9.09 8.91 11.59
N HIS A 51 -7.89 9.36 11.95
CA HIS A 51 -7.69 10.25 13.09
C HIS A 51 -8.50 11.55 12.96
N TYR A 52 -8.43 12.23 11.81
CA TYR A 52 -9.19 13.46 11.58
C TYR A 52 -10.69 13.22 11.54
N LYS A 53 -11.14 12.15 10.88
CA LYS A 53 -12.55 11.76 10.84
C LYS A 53 -13.15 11.53 12.24
N ASN A 54 -12.36 10.97 13.16
CA ASN A 54 -12.80 10.73 14.54
C ASN A 54 -12.68 11.96 15.44
N THR A 55 -11.84 12.95 15.07
CA THR A 55 -11.54 14.12 15.92
C THR A 55 -12.33 15.36 15.51
N ILE A 56 -12.84 15.42 14.27
CA ILE A 56 -13.64 16.56 13.77
C ILE A 56 -15.13 16.27 14.01
N PRO A 57 -15.83 17.07 14.82
CA PRO A 57 -17.28 16.94 15.03
C PRO A 57 -18.05 17.21 13.72
N GLU A 58 -19.16 16.49 13.49
CA GLU A 58 -19.96 16.61 12.25
C GLU A 58 -20.52 18.02 11.99
N GLU A 59 -20.55 18.91 12.99
CA GLU A 59 -21.14 20.25 12.91
C GLU A 59 -20.29 21.33 12.22
N SER A 60 -19.13 20.99 11.65
CA SER A 60 -18.32 21.95 10.88
C SER A 60 -18.65 22.00 9.38
N LYS A 61 -19.89 21.72 8.99
CA LYS A 61 -20.40 21.87 7.61
C LYS A 61 -21.61 22.79 7.54
#